data_AF-A0A6G7YHT6-F1
#
_entry.id   AF-A0A6G7YHT6-F1
#
_cell.length_a   1.000
_cell.length_b   1.000
_cell.length_c   1.000
_cell.angle_alpha   90.00
_cell.angle_beta   90.00
_cell.angle_gamma   90.00
#
_symmetry.space_group_name_H-M   'P 1'
#
loop_
_entity.id
_entity.type
_entity.pdbx_description
1 polymer ?
#
loop_
_entity_poly.entity_id
_entity_poly.type
_entity_poly.pdbx_seq_one_letter_code
_entity_poly.pdbx_strand_id
1 'polypeptide(L)'
;MSRSIARLATALLLPAGLLLVPGSANAGIPISCTTDEVVLTADNMDYELVGPCGTVIVEADNATVNMQTATRLVINGDQVSVTAKSLNDTQITGAANSLSTPSANTMSITGSGSTVDVAGQLERVVVQADTTSLTADRTHVLVLRGSGNSVDVRRGFRTRVIGSDNAVAHRRLDRLRVRGDANTVTVAAGGTSAKVRGQDNAVTLHRRR
;
A
#
# COMPACT_ATOMS: atom_id res chain seq x y z
N MET A 1 11.99 -11.82 83.01
CA MET A 1 10.56 -11.46 82.88
C MET A 1 10.28 -11.17 81.41
N SER A 2 9.43 -12.01 80.81
CA SER A 2 9.12 -12.07 79.38
C SER A 2 8.08 -11.02 78.99
N ARG A 3 8.27 -10.30 77.88
CA ARG A 3 7.20 -9.56 77.19
C ARG A 3 7.38 -9.60 75.68
N SER A 4 6.62 -10.51 75.07
CA SER A 4 6.30 -10.57 73.64
C SER A 4 5.44 -9.37 73.24
N ILE A 5 5.71 -8.77 72.07
CA ILE A 5 4.77 -7.86 71.39
C ILE A 5 4.54 -8.38 69.97
N ALA A 6 3.27 -8.70 69.72
CA ALA A 6 2.74 -9.24 68.47
C ALA A 6 2.77 -8.20 67.34
N ARG A 7 3.18 -8.62 66.15
CA ARG A 7 3.08 -7.83 64.91
C ARG A 7 1.72 -8.12 64.26
N LEU A 8 0.88 -7.09 64.18
CA LEU A 8 -0.33 -7.08 63.36
C LEU A 8 0.08 -6.86 61.89
N ALA A 9 -0.25 -7.83 61.03
CA ALA A 9 -0.10 -7.73 59.58
C ALA A 9 -1.45 -7.29 58.99
N THR A 10 -1.52 -6.06 58.50
CA THR A 10 -2.69 -5.53 57.79
C THR A 10 -2.50 -5.78 56.30
N ALA A 11 -3.24 -6.74 55.74
CA ALA A 11 -3.25 -7.02 54.31
C ALA A 11 -4.16 -6.02 53.57
N LEU A 12 -3.57 -5.20 52.71
CA LEU A 12 -4.29 -4.28 51.82
C LEU A 12 -4.72 -5.03 50.56
N LEU A 13 -6.03 -5.14 50.32
CA LEU A 13 -6.61 -5.60 49.06
C LEU A 13 -6.64 -4.43 48.05
N LEU A 14 -5.94 -4.58 46.93
CA LEU A 14 -5.98 -3.66 45.79
C LEU A 14 -7.10 -4.09 44.80
N PRO A 15 -7.99 -3.18 44.37
CA PRO A 15 -8.93 -3.47 43.29
C PRO A 15 -8.22 -3.37 41.92
N ALA A 16 -8.45 -4.36 41.06
CA ALA A 16 -8.00 -4.38 39.68
C ALA A 16 -8.76 -3.31 38.87
N GLY A 17 -8.11 -2.17 38.64
CA GLY A 17 -8.59 -1.15 37.72
C GLY A 17 -8.49 -1.63 36.28
N LEU A 18 -9.62 -1.72 35.59
CA LEU A 18 -9.72 -1.81 34.15
C LEU A 18 -9.01 -0.60 33.53
N LEU A 19 -7.81 -0.81 32.96
CA LEU A 19 -7.15 0.15 32.10
C LEU A 19 -7.94 0.22 30.79
N LEU A 20 -8.90 1.15 30.71
CA LEU A 20 -9.37 1.68 29.44
C LEU A 20 -8.18 2.38 28.80
N VAL A 21 -7.50 1.71 27.88
CA VAL A 21 -6.54 2.33 26.97
C VAL A 21 -7.35 3.36 26.17
N PRO A 22 -7.10 4.67 26.29
CA PRO A 22 -7.71 5.62 25.39
C PRO A 22 -7.17 5.31 24.00
N GLY A 23 -8.02 4.78 23.12
CA GLY A 23 -7.74 4.86 21.69
C GLY A 23 -7.55 6.34 21.39
N SER A 24 -6.36 6.73 20.94
CA SER A 24 -6.06 8.09 20.50
C SER A 24 -6.93 8.39 19.29
N ALA A 25 -8.13 8.93 19.54
CA ALA A 25 -8.91 9.62 18.55
C ALA A 25 -8.25 10.99 18.32
N ASN A 26 -7.13 11.00 17.59
CA ASN A 26 -6.70 12.23 16.95
C ASN A 26 -7.78 12.55 15.90
N ALA A 27 -8.62 13.52 16.22
CA ALA A 27 -9.57 14.05 15.26
C ALA A 27 -8.74 14.76 14.17
N GLY A 28 -8.62 14.12 13.00
CA GLY A 28 -7.90 14.67 11.86
C GLY A 28 -8.43 16.06 11.51
N ILE A 29 -7.55 16.92 11.00
CA ILE A 29 -7.93 18.30 10.63
C ILE A 29 -8.84 18.21 9.39
N PRO A 30 -10.11 18.65 9.47
CA PRO A 30 -10.98 18.65 8.31
C PRO A 30 -10.55 19.76 7.36
N ILE A 31 -10.22 19.40 6.13
CA ILE A 31 -9.89 20.32 5.04
C ILE A 31 -10.93 20.16 3.94
N SER A 32 -11.59 21.25 3.56
CA SER A 32 -12.54 21.23 2.45
C SER A 32 -11.81 21.19 1.12
N CYS A 33 -12.15 20.22 0.28
CA CYS A 33 -11.63 20.07 -1.08
C CYS A 33 -12.36 20.94 -2.12
N THR A 34 -12.93 22.07 -1.70
CA THR A 34 -13.60 23.00 -2.63
C THR A 34 -12.61 23.76 -3.53
N THR A 35 -11.32 23.70 -3.22
CA THR A 35 -10.24 24.22 -4.05
C THR A 35 -9.76 23.18 -5.06
N ASP A 36 -9.24 23.65 -6.20
CA ASP A 36 -8.67 22.78 -7.24
C ASP A 36 -7.39 22.07 -6.78
N GLU A 37 -6.68 22.64 -5.81
CA GLU A 37 -5.44 22.11 -5.26
C GLU A 37 -5.44 22.19 -3.72
N VAL A 38 -4.91 21.15 -3.08
CA VAL A 38 -4.68 21.04 -1.64
C VAL A 38 -3.25 20.55 -1.43
N VAL A 39 -2.44 21.32 -0.71
CA VAL A 39 -1.05 20.95 -0.38
C VAL A 39 -0.96 20.70 1.13
N LEU A 40 -0.50 19.51 1.50
CA LEU A 40 -0.37 19.05 2.89
C LEU A 40 1.12 18.99 3.24
N THR A 41 1.58 19.86 4.12
CA THR A 41 3.02 20.07 4.39
C THR A 41 3.44 19.80 5.83
N ALA A 42 2.51 19.65 6.77
CA ALA A 42 2.85 19.43 8.17
C ALA A 42 3.00 17.93 8.47
N ASP A 43 4.16 17.56 8.98
CA ASP A 43 4.53 16.19 9.34
C ASP A 43 3.81 15.71 10.60
N ASN A 44 3.67 14.37 10.74
CA ASN A 44 3.05 13.74 11.92
C ASN A 44 1.59 14.19 12.16
N MET A 45 0.88 14.48 11.08
CA MET A 45 -0.49 15.00 11.11
C MET A 45 -1.48 14.03 10.47
N ASP A 46 -2.70 14.04 11.01
CA ASP A 46 -3.84 13.36 10.42
C ASP A 46 -4.73 14.38 9.69
N TYR A 47 -4.95 14.16 8.40
CA TYR A 47 -5.74 15.01 7.51
C TYR A 47 -7.03 14.30 7.09
N GLU A 48 -8.17 14.99 7.23
CA GLU A 48 -9.47 14.53 6.75
C GLU A 48 -9.92 15.46 5.61
N LEU A 49 -9.79 15.01 4.37
CA LEU A 49 -10.19 15.78 3.20
C LEU A 49 -11.66 15.52 2.87
N VAL A 50 -12.48 16.55 3.00
CA VAL A 50 -13.93 16.46 2.84
C VAL A 50 -14.36 16.96 1.46
N GLY A 51 -15.03 16.09 0.73
CA GLY A 51 -15.56 16.34 -0.62
C GLY A 51 -14.66 15.81 -1.74
N PRO A 52 -15.05 16.01 -3.00
CA PRO A 52 -14.24 15.63 -4.15
C PRO A 52 -13.08 16.61 -4.32
N CYS A 53 -11.85 16.10 -4.29
CA CYS A 53 -10.63 16.89 -4.46
C CYS A 53 -10.20 16.93 -5.93
N GLY A 54 -9.68 18.08 -6.37
CA GLY A 54 -8.95 18.20 -7.63
C GLY A 54 -7.59 17.51 -7.52
N THR A 55 -6.57 18.28 -7.19
CA THR A 55 -5.19 17.82 -6.96
C THR A 55 -4.88 17.85 -5.47
N VAL A 56 -4.37 16.75 -4.95
CA VAL A 56 -3.85 16.66 -3.58
C VAL A 56 -2.36 16.38 -3.65
N ILE A 57 -1.55 17.25 -3.06
CA ILE A 57 -0.10 17.12 -2.98
C ILE A 57 0.26 16.91 -1.51
N VAL A 58 0.90 15.80 -1.18
CA VAL A 58 1.35 15.47 0.17
C VAL A 58 2.87 15.60 0.20
N GLU A 59 3.35 16.66 0.82
CA GLU A 59 4.78 16.92 1.07
C GLU A 59 5.19 16.53 2.50
N ALA A 60 4.20 16.33 3.37
CA ALA A 60 4.40 15.93 4.75
C ALA A 60 4.93 14.49 4.89
N ASP A 61 5.78 14.28 5.89
CA ASP A 61 6.24 12.96 6.33
C ASP A 61 5.39 12.43 7.49
N ASN A 62 5.31 11.11 7.63
CA ASN A 62 4.59 10.44 8.73
C ASN A 62 3.13 10.93 8.88
N ALA A 63 2.49 11.28 7.77
CA ALA A 63 1.13 11.81 7.76
C ALA A 63 0.08 10.73 7.44
N THR A 64 -1.11 10.86 8.01
CA THR A 64 -2.29 10.08 7.60
C THR A 64 -3.22 10.97 6.78
N VAL A 65 -3.68 10.52 5.61
CA VAL A 65 -4.62 11.26 4.77
C VAL A 65 -5.82 10.39 4.44
N ASN A 66 -6.99 10.82 4.90
CA ASN A 66 -8.27 10.22 4.51
C ASN A 66 -8.96 11.17 3.55
N MET A 67 -9.43 10.65 2.41
CA MET A 67 -10.15 11.46 1.43
C MET A 67 -11.22 10.66 0.71
N GLN A 68 -12.18 11.35 0.09
CA GLN A 68 -13.16 10.67 -0.75
C GLN A 68 -12.58 10.35 -2.12
N THR A 69 -12.35 11.36 -2.96
CA THR A 69 -11.87 11.17 -4.33
C THR A 69 -10.87 12.25 -4.68
N ALA A 70 -9.89 11.93 -5.52
CA ALA A 70 -8.99 12.93 -6.09
C ALA A 70 -8.84 12.71 -7.59
N THR A 71 -8.84 13.81 -8.35
CA THR A 71 -8.48 13.77 -9.77
C THR A 71 -6.99 13.47 -9.93
N ARG A 72 -6.16 14.02 -9.05
CA ARG A 72 -4.73 13.74 -8.97
C ARG A 72 -4.29 13.66 -7.51
N LEU A 73 -3.52 12.64 -7.18
CA LEU A 73 -2.82 12.49 -5.90
C LEU A 73 -1.31 12.42 -6.16
N VAL A 74 -0.54 13.26 -5.48
CA VAL A 74 0.93 13.21 -5.50
C VAL A 74 1.41 13.06 -4.05
N ILE A 75 2.14 11.99 -3.77
CA ILE A 75 2.74 11.73 -2.46
C ILE A 75 4.26 11.85 -2.61
N ASN A 76 4.81 12.97 -2.13
CA ASN A 76 6.24 13.26 -2.11
C ASN A 76 6.90 12.94 -0.78
N GLY A 77 6.16 13.07 0.32
CA GLY A 77 6.65 12.72 1.65
C GLY A 77 6.81 11.22 1.85
N ASP A 78 7.54 10.87 2.90
CA ASP A 78 7.85 9.53 3.33
C ASP A 78 6.91 9.05 4.43
N GLN A 79 6.66 7.74 4.49
CA GLN A 79 5.85 7.11 5.55
C GLN A 79 4.42 7.67 5.64
N VAL A 80 3.87 8.18 4.54
CA VAL A 80 2.49 8.66 4.42
C VAL A 80 1.54 7.48 4.26
N SER A 81 0.44 7.50 5.01
CA SER A 81 -0.65 6.54 4.87
C SER A 81 -1.90 7.19 4.30
N VAL A 82 -2.36 6.73 3.13
CA VAL A 82 -3.51 7.31 2.43
C VAL A 82 -4.65 6.30 2.31
N THR A 83 -5.86 6.71 2.69
CA THR A 83 -7.10 6.00 2.37
C THR A 83 -8.00 6.87 1.49
N ALA A 84 -8.35 6.39 0.30
CA ALA A 84 -9.20 7.11 -0.66
C ALA A 84 -10.27 6.19 -1.27
N LYS A 85 -11.45 6.70 -1.65
CA LYS A 85 -12.49 5.90 -2.35
C LYS A 85 -12.15 5.63 -3.81
N SER A 86 -11.80 6.66 -4.57
CA SER A 86 -11.39 6.48 -5.97
C SER A 86 -10.39 7.55 -6.39
N LEU A 87 -9.37 7.12 -7.13
CA LEU A 87 -8.30 7.98 -7.61
C LEU A 87 -8.24 7.91 -9.15
N ASN A 88 -8.10 9.06 -9.81
CA ASN A 88 -7.90 9.04 -11.25
C ASN A 88 -6.40 8.93 -11.58
N ASP A 89 -5.59 9.90 -11.21
CA ASP A 89 -4.14 9.84 -11.39
C ASP A 89 -3.41 9.83 -10.03
N THR A 90 -2.42 8.97 -9.87
CA THR A 90 -1.69 8.83 -8.60
C THR A 90 -0.20 8.68 -8.85
N GLN A 91 0.58 9.49 -8.14
CA GLN A 91 2.03 9.46 -8.17
C GLN A 91 2.57 9.32 -6.74
N ILE A 92 3.39 8.30 -6.50
CA ILE A 92 4.04 8.05 -5.21
C ILE A 92 5.55 8.11 -5.44
N THR A 93 6.20 9.17 -4.95
CA THR A 93 7.64 9.39 -5.12
C THR A 93 8.41 9.20 -3.81
N GLY A 94 7.80 9.53 -2.67
CA GLY A 94 8.37 9.26 -1.35
C GLY A 94 8.37 7.76 -0.99
N ALA A 95 9.23 7.39 -0.06
CA ALA A 95 9.48 6.02 0.37
C ALA A 95 8.51 5.56 1.47
N ALA A 96 8.39 4.23 1.61
CA ALA A 96 7.65 3.57 2.68
C ALA A 96 6.18 4.04 2.85
N ASN A 97 5.56 4.47 1.76
CA ASN A 97 4.19 4.97 1.76
C ASN A 97 3.18 3.82 1.72
N SER A 98 2.01 4.02 2.32
CA SER A 98 0.87 3.09 2.21
C SER A 98 -0.33 3.76 1.53
N LEU A 99 -0.97 3.05 0.61
CA LEU A 99 -2.16 3.52 -0.09
C LEU A 99 -3.21 2.43 -0.14
N SER A 100 -4.42 2.70 0.35
CA SER A 100 -5.59 1.84 0.18
C SER A 100 -6.68 2.56 -0.59
N THR A 101 -7.16 1.94 -1.67
CA THR A 101 -8.31 2.46 -2.42
C THR A 101 -9.14 1.37 -3.10
N PRO A 102 -10.48 1.49 -3.16
CA PRO A 102 -11.30 0.63 -4.00
C PRO A 102 -10.95 0.65 -5.48
N SER A 103 -10.47 1.77 -6.03
CA SER A 103 -10.18 1.86 -7.47
C SER A 103 -9.22 2.99 -7.82
N ALA A 104 -8.40 2.75 -8.84
CA ALA A 104 -7.52 3.75 -9.43
C ALA A 104 -7.44 3.60 -10.96
N ASN A 105 -7.28 4.70 -11.69
CA ASN A 105 -7.10 4.64 -13.14
C ASN A 105 -5.62 4.52 -13.51
N THR A 106 -4.81 5.56 -13.25
CA THR A 106 -3.36 5.55 -13.49
C THR A 106 -2.58 5.68 -12.19
N MET A 107 -1.51 4.89 -12.08
CA MET A 107 -0.61 4.96 -10.93
C MET A 107 0.85 4.83 -11.34
N SER A 108 1.70 5.68 -10.79
CA SER A 108 3.16 5.61 -10.89
C SER A 108 3.77 5.58 -9.49
N ILE A 109 4.64 4.60 -9.24
CA ILE A 109 5.34 4.44 -7.96
C ILE A 109 6.83 4.46 -8.25
N THR A 110 7.55 5.43 -7.70
CA THR A 110 9.02 5.52 -7.79
C THR A 110 9.70 5.46 -6.41
N GLY A 111 8.95 5.70 -5.33
CA GLY A 111 9.46 5.55 -3.97
C GLY A 111 9.47 4.09 -3.52
N SER A 112 10.60 3.65 -2.98
CA SER A 112 10.82 2.26 -2.54
C SER A 112 10.06 1.91 -1.26
N GLY A 113 9.87 0.62 -1.02
CA GLY A 113 9.24 0.13 0.21
C GLY A 113 7.75 0.45 0.36
N SER A 114 7.10 0.97 -0.69
CA SER A 114 5.69 1.36 -0.62
C SER A 114 4.76 0.13 -0.66
N THR A 115 3.59 0.24 -0.04
CA THR A 115 2.54 -0.79 -0.07
C THR A 115 1.26 -0.19 -0.63
N VAL A 116 0.73 -0.79 -1.70
CA VAL A 116 -0.49 -0.33 -2.35
C VAL A 116 -1.52 -1.45 -2.40
N ASP A 117 -2.71 -1.18 -1.90
CA ASP A 117 -3.87 -2.07 -1.98
C ASP A 117 -5.00 -1.43 -2.79
N VAL A 118 -5.27 -1.99 -3.97
CA VAL A 118 -6.41 -1.61 -4.81
C VAL A 118 -7.45 -2.73 -4.81
N ALA A 119 -8.47 -2.62 -3.95
CA ALA A 119 -9.46 -3.70 -3.79
C ALA A 119 -10.22 -4.05 -5.08
N GLY A 120 -10.29 -3.12 -6.04
CA GLY A 120 -10.95 -3.27 -7.33
C GLY A 120 -10.02 -3.11 -8.53
N GLN A 121 -10.42 -2.22 -9.45
CA GLN A 121 -9.70 -2.01 -10.70
C GLN A 121 -8.57 -0.99 -10.53
N LEU A 122 -7.40 -1.36 -11.06
CA LEU A 122 -6.26 -0.49 -11.30
C LEU A 122 -5.92 -0.57 -12.80
N GLU A 123 -6.40 0.38 -13.60
CA GLU A 123 -6.32 0.26 -15.07
C GLU A 123 -4.87 0.17 -15.55
N ARG A 124 -4.02 1.11 -15.14
CA ARG A 124 -2.60 1.13 -15.48
C ARG A 124 -1.76 1.45 -14.25
N VAL A 125 -0.74 0.64 -14.04
CA VAL A 125 0.26 0.88 -13.00
C VAL A 125 1.67 0.68 -13.55
N VAL A 126 2.55 1.62 -13.18
CA VAL A 126 3.99 1.54 -13.40
C VAL A 126 4.67 1.64 -12.04
N VAL A 127 5.34 0.56 -11.65
CA VAL A 127 6.23 0.54 -10.50
C VAL A 127 7.65 0.62 -11.02
N GLN A 128 8.40 1.63 -10.59
CA GLN A 128 9.81 1.85 -10.86
C GLN A 128 10.51 2.13 -9.54
N ALA A 129 10.50 1.11 -8.68
CA ALA A 129 10.94 1.16 -7.31
C ALA A 129 11.37 -0.24 -6.87
N ASP A 130 12.06 -0.30 -5.74
CA ASP A 130 12.45 -1.56 -5.09
C ASP A 130 11.53 -1.83 -3.89
N THR A 131 11.46 -3.10 -3.48
CA THR A 131 10.79 -3.56 -2.25
C THR A 131 9.33 -3.10 -2.09
N THR A 132 8.63 -2.85 -3.19
CA THR A 132 7.24 -2.42 -3.21
C THR A 132 6.28 -3.60 -3.20
N SER A 133 5.18 -3.48 -2.46
CA SER A 133 4.06 -4.42 -2.47
C SER A 133 2.84 -3.84 -3.19
N LEU A 134 2.22 -4.60 -4.09
CA LEU A 134 0.99 -4.19 -4.80
C LEU A 134 -0.03 -5.34 -4.81
N THR A 135 -1.22 -5.08 -4.29
CA THR A 135 -2.40 -5.94 -4.45
C THR A 135 -3.43 -5.26 -5.34
N ALA A 136 -4.03 -6.02 -6.27
CA ALA A 136 -5.20 -5.54 -7.00
C ALA A 136 -6.18 -6.65 -7.43
N ASP A 137 -7.48 -6.36 -7.50
CA ASP A 137 -8.43 -7.31 -8.09
C ASP A 137 -8.22 -7.43 -9.61
N ARG A 138 -8.00 -6.29 -10.29
CA ARG A 138 -7.81 -6.27 -11.74
C ARG A 138 -6.79 -5.23 -12.17
N THR A 139 -5.92 -5.63 -13.10
CA THR A 139 -5.07 -4.69 -13.85
C THR A 139 -5.16 -4.89 -15.35
N HIS A 140 -5.20 -3.80 -16.12
CA HIS A 140 -5.08 -3.89 -17.57
C HIS A 140 -3.62 -3.87 -18.00
N VAL A 141 -2.83 -2.94 -17.47
CA VAL A 141 -1.39 -2.85 -17.70
C VAL A 141 -0.64 -2.72 -16.39
N LEU A 142 0.22 -3.70 -16.11
CA LEU A 142 1.20 -3.66 -15.03
C LEU A 142 2.60 -3.65 -15.64
N VAL A 143 3.38 -2.62 -15.32
CA VAL A 143 4.82 -2.58 -15.61
C VAL A 143 5.58 -2.47 -14.30
N LEU A 144 6.34 -3.51 -13.98
CA LEU A 144 7.16 -3.60 -12.79
C LEU A 144 8.63 -3.44 -13.19
N ARG A 145 9.32 -2.47 -12.62
CA ARG A 145 10.74 -2.19 -12.79
C ARG A 145 11.40 -2.04 -11.42
N GLY A 146 12.48 -2.77 -11.20
CA GLY A 146 13.21 -2.75 -9.93
C GLY A 146 13.36 -4.16 -9.37
N SER A 147 13.69 -4.25 -8.09
CA SER A 147 14.03 -5.50 -7.44
C SER A 147 13.30 -5.73 -6.12
N GLY A 148 13.10 -7.01 -5.78
CA GLY A 148 12.49 -7.39 -4.51
C GLY A 148 11.01 -6.99 -4.36
N ASN A 149 10.32 -6.67 -5.46
CA ASN A 149 8.92 -6.29 -5.40
C ASN A 149 7.99 -7.51 -5.30
N SER A 150 6.86 -7.35 -4.62
CA SER A 150 5.81 -8.35 -4.49
C SER A 150 4.51 -7.84 -5.10
N VAL A 151 3.93 -8.60 -6.04
CA VAL A 151 2.68 -8.23 -6.69
C VAL A 151 1.71 -9.39 -6.67
N ASP A 152 0.48 -9.17 -6.20
CA ASP A 152 -0.63 -10.12 -6.30
C ASP A 152 -1.84 -9.47 -6.98
N VAL A 153 -2.14 -9.93 -8.20
CA VAL A 153 -3.27 -9.42 -8.96
C VAL A 153 -4.18 -10.55 -9.42
N ARG A 154 -5.44 -10.56 -8.96
CA ARG A 154 -6.36 -11.63 -9.31
C ARG A 154 -6.56 -11.76 -10.83
N ARG A 155 -6.78 -10.66 -11.57
CA ARG A 155 -6.91 -10.70 -13.04
C ARG A 155 -6.06 -9.63 -13.73
N GLY A 156 -5.03 -10.05 -14.46
CA GLY A 156 -4.23 -9.18 -15.31
C GLY A 156 -4.51 -9.35 -16.80
N PHE A 157 -4.30 -8.31 -17.60
CA PHE A 157 -4.28 -8.44 -19.07
C PHE A 157 -2.84 -8.44 -19.62
N ARG A 158 -2.03 -7.46 -19.24
CA ARG A 158 -0.62 -7.36 -19.65
C ARG A 158 0.27 -7.06 -18.47
N THR A 159 1.21 -7.95 -18.19
CA THR A 159 2.22 -7.76 -17.15
C THR A 159 3.61 -7.80 -17.76
N ARG A 160 4.41 -6.79 -17.46
CA ARG A 160 5.83 -6.71 -17.83
C ARG A 160 6.66 -6.54 -16.56
N VAL A 161 7.54 -7.51 -16.31
CA VAL A 161 8.50 -7.49 -15.19
C VAL A 161 9.90 -7.23 -15.76
N ILE A 162 10.59 -6.24 -15.21
CA ILE A 162 11.96 -5.88 -15.55
C ILE A 162 12.76 -5.71 -14.25
N GLY A 163 13.89 -6.40 -14.12
CA GLY A 163 14.71 -6.36 -12.92
C GLY A 163 14.83 -7.75 -12.29
N SER A 164 15.13 -7.81 -11.00
CA SER A 164 15.49 -9.07 -10.35
C SER A 164 14.73 -9.34 -9.06
N ASP A 165 14.65 -10.59 -8.66
CA ASP A 165 14.08 -10.97 -7.34
C ASP A 165 12.63 -10.51 -7.13
N ASN A 166 11.87 -10.29 -8.21
CA ASN A 166 10.46 -9.91 -8.12
C ASN A 166 9.58 -11.15 -7.99
N ALA A 167 8.61 -11.10 -7.08
CA ALA A 167 7.57 -12.11 -6.92
C ALA A 167 6.24 -11.60 -7.48
N VAL A 168 5.70 -12.25 -8.51
CA VAL A 168 4.46 -11.82 -9.18
C VAL A 168 3.46 -12.97 -9.25
N ALA A 169 2.32 -12.82 -8.62
CA ALA A 169 1.22 -13.75 -8.66
C ALA A 169 0.03 -13.17 -9.45
N HIS A 170 -0.54 -14.00 -10.31
CA HIS A 170 -1.84 -13.76 -10.92
C HIS A 170 -2.73 -14.99 -10.79
N ARG A 171 -4.02 -14.79 -10.51
CA ARG A 171 -4.99 -15.88 -10.70
C ARG A 171 -5.23 -16.13 -12.18
N ARG A 172 -5.35 -15.08 -13.00
CA ARG A 172 -5.43 -15.15 -14.48
C ARG A 172 -4.63 -14.03 -15.12
N LEU A 173 -3.90 -14.34 -16.19
CA LEU A 173 -3.15 -13.37 -16.98
C LEU A 173 -3.11 -13.76 -18.46
N ASP A 174 -3.30 -12.79 -19.36
CA ASP A 174 -3.29 -13.05 -20.81
C ASP A 174 -1.87 -12.97 -21.41
N ARG A 175 -1.09 -11.94 -21.04
CA ARG A 175 0.26 -11.72 -21.58
C ARG A 175 1.27 -11.39 -20.49
N LEU A 176 2.36 -12.14 -20.47
CA LEU A 176 3.49 -11.98 -19.56
C LEU A 176 4.78 -11.69 -20.35
N ARG A 177 5.54 -10.70 -19.91
CA ARG A 177 6.93 -10.50 -20.33
C ARG A 177 7.81 -10.35 -19.10
N VAL A 178 8.88 -11.13 -19.02
CA VAL A 178 9.88 -11.05 -17.94
C VAL A 178 11.24 -10.80 -18.58
N ARG A 179 11.98 -9.82 -18.05
CA ARG A 179 13.37 -9.52 -18.41
C ARG A 179 14.19 -9.21 -17.17
N GLY A 180 15.18 -10.05 -16.88
CA GLY A 180 16.06 -9.93 -15.73
C GLY A 180 16.17 -11.28 -15.05
N ASP A 181 16.64 -11.32 -13.81
CA ASP A 181 17.12 -12.57 -13.21
C ASP A 181 16.37 -12.89 -11.91
N ALA A 182 16.31 -14.17 -11.51
CA ALA A 182 15.72 -14.61 -10.24
C ALA A 182 14.26 -14.17 -9.99
N ASN A 183 13.48 -13.84 -11.03
CA ASN A 183 12.07 -13.47 -10.85
C ASN A 183 11.20 -14.71 -10.70
N THR A 184 10.27 -14.69 -9.75
CA THR A 184 9.25 -15.72 -9.57
C THR A 184 7.90 -15.22 -10.09
N VAL A 185 7.31 -15.92 -11.05
CA VAL A 185 5.98 -15.57 -11.59
C VAL A 185 5.05 -16.79 -11.57
N THR A 186 3.89 -16.66 -10.94
CA THR A 186 2.85 -17.70 -10.91
C THR A 186 1.57 -17.21 -11.55
N VAL A 187 1.04 -17.97 -12.52
CA VAL A 187 -0.29 -17.74 -13.09
C VAL A 187 -1.14 -18.99 -12.91
N ALA A 188 -2.12 -18.91 -12.00
CA ALA A 188 -2.86 -20.09 -11.52
C ALA A 188 -3.85 -20.67 -12.54
N ALA A 189 -4.40 -19.86 -13.45
CA ALA A 189 -5.42 -20.29 -14.40
C ALA A 189 -5.38 -19.48 -15.72
N GLY A 190 -5.98 -20.06 -16.77
CA GLY A 190 -6.11 -19.43 -18.08
C GLY A 190 -4.98 -19.78 -19.04
N GLY A 191 -5.04 -19.22 -20.25
CA GLY A 191 -3.97 -19.36 -21.25
C GLY A 191 -3.12 -18.10 -21.28
N THR A 192 -1.88 -18.19 -20.80
CA THR A 192 -0.95 -17.05 -20.76
C THR A 192 0.08 -17.17 -21.87
N SER A 193 0.21 -16.12 -22.70
CA SER A 193 1.35 -15.98 -23.61
C SER A 193 2.51 -15.35 -22.86
N ALA A 194 3.59 -16.10 -22.66
CA ALA A 194 4.75 -15.66 -21.89
C ALA A 194 6.01 -15.54 -22.74
N LYS A 195 6.80 -14.51 -22.48
CA LYS A 195 8.18 -14.37 -22.97
C LYS A 195 9.10 -14.05 -21.79
N VAL A 196 10.04 -14.93 -21.52
CA VAL A 196 10.97 -14.83 -20.38
C VAL A 196 12.40 -14.72 -20.93
N ARG A 197 13.20 -13.83 -20.35
CA ARG A 197 14.63 -13.63 -20.68
C ARG A 197 15.42 -13.30 -19.43
N GLY A 198 16.60 -13.88 -19.31
CA GLY A 198 17.49 -13.78 -18.15
C GLY A 198 17.67 -15.14 -17.49
N GLN A 199 18.36 -15.17 -16.36
CA GLN A 199 18.77 -16.37 -15.62
C GLN A 199 17.85 -16.59 -14.41
N ASP A 200 17.73 -17.84 -13.97
CA ASP A 200 17.05 -18.23 -12.72
C ASP A 200 15.61 -17.73 -12.53
N ASN A 201 14.91 -17.42 -13.63
CA ASN A 201 13.50 -17.05 -13.57
C ASN A 201 12.63 -18.30 -13.37
N ALA A 202 11.85 -18.33 -12.28
CA ALA A 202 10.90 -19.39 -11.98
C ALA A 202 9.49 -18.97 -12.44
N VAL A 203 9.04 -19.46 -13.61
CA VAL A 203 7.73 -19.10 -14.17
C VAL A 203 6.81 -20.31 -14.24
N THR A 204 5.77 -20.30 -13.40
CA THR A 204 4.73 -21.35 -13.33
C THR A 204 3.46 -20.86 -13.99
N LEU A 205 3.09 -21.48 -15.12
CA LEU A 205 1.87 -21.15 -15.86
C LEU A 205 0.91 -22.34 -15.85
N HIS A 206 -0.39 -22.06 -15.71
CA HIS A 206 -1.42 -23.06 -15.93
C HIS A 206 -1.31 -23.66 -17.33
N ARG A 207 -1.17 -24.99 -17.42
CA ARG A 207 -1.16 -25.71 -18.70
C ARG A 207 -2.61 -25.91 -19.16
N ARG A 208 -2.94 -25.45 -20.37
CA ARG A 208 -4.16 -25.90 -21.06
C ARG A 208 -4.03 -27.42 -21.28
N ARG A 209 -4.97 -28.19 -20.73
CA ARG A 209 -5.20 -29.59 -21.13
C ARG A 209 -6.11 -29.62 -22.35
#